data_AF-A0A0B7BYQ4-F1
#
_entry.id   AF-A0A0B7BYQ4-F1
#
_cell.length_a   1.000
_cell.length_b   1.000
_cell.length_c   1.000
_cell.angle_alpha   90.00
_cell.angle_beta   90.00
_cell.angle_gamma   90.00
#
_symmetry.space_group_name_H-M   'P 1'
#
loop_
_entity.id
_entity.type
_entity.pdbx_description
1 polymer ?
#
loop_
_entity_poly.entity_id
_entity_poly.type
_entity_poly.pdbx_seq_one_letter_code
_entity_poly.pdbx_strand_id
1 'polypeptide(L)'
;IMEKSADSSIGNVNGSNSVNVFLGLGLPWLMASVYHYLKGDKFRVKAGSLGFTVIVYSVIAIVALAILVGRRMMPSIGAELGGPKVSKIICSIIFVLLWVLYVVVSALQTKGIIQVQVGG
;
A
#
# COMPACT_ATOMS: atom_id res chain seq x y z
N ILE A 1 -5.27 -11.19 26.06
CA ILE A 1 -6.71 -11.23 25.70
C ILE A 1 -6.78 -10.93 24.21
N MET A 2 -7.29 -11.85 23.40
CA MET A 2 -7.43 -11.63 21.95
C MET A 2 -8.76 -10.91 21.72
N GLU A 3 -8.71 -9.71 21.14
CA GLU A 3 -9.91 -8.94 20.80
C GLU A 3 -10.81 -9.74 19.85
N LYS A 4 -12.11 -9.70 20.11
CA LYS A 4 -13.12 -10.49 19.37
C LYS A 4 -13.35 -9.94 17.95
N SER A 5 -13.03 -8.66 17.74
CA SER A 5 -13.14 -7.95 16.45
C SER A 5 -11.75 -7.61 15.89
N ALA A 6 -11.70 -7.39 14.57
CA ALA A 6 -10.46 -7.03 13.86
C ALA A 6 -10.11 -5.53 13.97
N ASP A 7 -10.98 -4.72 14.58
CA ASP A 7 -10.88 -3.25 14.59
C ASP A 7 -9.56 -2.76 15.19
N SER A 8 -9.12 -3.36 16.29
CA SER A 8 -7.84 -3.01 16.94
C SER A 8 -6.65 -3.32 16.04
N SER A 9 -6.68 -4.43 15.30
CA SER A 9 -5.61 -4.77 14.35
C SER A 9 -5.60 -3.83 13.15
N ILE A 10 -6.77 -3.46 12.63
CA ILE A 10 -6.91 -2.53 11.49
C ILE A 10 -6.43 -1.13 11.90
N GLY A 11 -6.87 -0.65 13.07
CA GLY A 11 -6.43 0.64 13.62
C GLY A 11 -4.92 0.69 13.84
N ASN A 12 -4.34 -0.39 14.38
CA ASN A 12 -2.89 -0.46 14.59
C ASN A 12 -2.11 -0.46 13.27
N VAL A 13 -2.52 -1.25 12.28
CA VAL A 13 -1.86 -1.30 10.96
C VAL A 13 -1.98 0.04 10.24
N ASN A 14 -3.18 0.64 10.19
CA ASN A 14 -3.37 1.92 9.52
C ASN A 14 -2.64 3.06 10.25
N GLY A 15 -2.68 3.08 11.58
CA GLY A 15 -2.02 4.09 12.40
C GLY A 15 -0.51 4.03 12.26
N SER A 16 0.09 2.85 12.42
CA SER A 16 1.55 2.67 12.28
C SER A 16 2.04 3.00 10.87
N ASN A 17 1.31 2.58 9.83
CA ASN A 17 1.66 2.93 8.45
C ASN A 17 1.54 4.44 8.17
N SER A 18 0.51 5.09 8.71
CA SER A 18 0.34 6.54 8.57
C SER A 18 1.51 7.29 9.19
N VAL A 19 1.95 6.89 10.39
CA VAL A 19 3.11 7.49 11.05
C VAL A 19 4.38 7.28 10.24
N ASN A 20 4.61 6.08 9.69
CA ASN A 20 5.76 5.80 8.83
C ASN A 20 5.80 6.68 7.58
N VAL A 21 4.65 6.95 6.95
CA VAL A 21 4.60 7.82 5.77
C VAL A 21 4.77 9.29 6.14
N PHE A 22 3.96 9.79 7.09
CA PHE A 22 3.96 11.22 7.41
C PHE A 22 5.20 11.66 8.17
N LEU A 23 5.58 10.95 9.24
CA LEU A 23 6.76 11.30 10.02
C LEU A 23 8.04 10.73 9.40
N GLY A 24 7.97 9.53 8.83
CA GLY A 24 9.16 8.89 8.24
C GLY A 24 9.61 9.50 6.92
N LEU A 25 8.69 9.82 6.00
CA LEU A 25 9.02 10.42 4.69
C LEU A 25 8.67 11.92 4.63
N GLY A 26 7.49 12.29 5.14
CA GLY A 26 6.97 13.66 5.01
C GLY A 26 7.76 14.71 5.80
N LEU A 27 8.05 14.45 7.08
CA LEU A 27 8.75 15.41 7.94
C LEU A 27 10.18 15.74 7.43
N PRO A 28 11.03 14.76 7.04
CA PRO A 28 12.32 15.06 6.42
C PRO A 28 12.21 15.90 5.14
N TRP A 29 11.26 15.60 4.26
CA TRP A 29 11.03 16.39 3.05
C TRP A 29 10.58 17.81 3.34
N LEU A 30 9.73 18.01 4.37
CA LEU A 30 9.33 19.34 4.82
C LEU A 30 10.55 20.13 5.33
N MET A 31 11.35 19.53 6.22
CA MET A 31 12.56 20.18 6.75
C MET A 31 13.56 20.54 5.64
N ALA A 32 13.79 19.62 4.70
CA ALA A 32 14.67 19.87 3.56
C ALA A 32 14.14 21.00 2.67
N SER A 33 12.83 21.02 2.39
CA SER A 33 12.20 22.09 1.60
C SER A 33 12.37 23.46 2.25
N VAL A 34 12.16 23.56 3.57
CA VAL A 34 12.38 24.79 4.33
C VAL A 34 13.85 25.20 4.31
N TYR A 35 14.77 24.26 4.55
CA TYR A 35 16.20 24.53 4.55
C TYR A 35 16.70 25.09 3.21
N HIS A 36 16.32 24.46 2.09
CA HIS A 36 16.71 24.95 0.76
C HIS A 36 16.08 26.31 0.46
N TYR A 37 14.82 26.53 0.83
CA TYR A 37 14.16 27.83 0.67
C TYR A 37 14.91 28.95 1.40
N LEU A 38 15.32 28.72 2.66
CA LEU A 38 16.08 29.69 3.45
C LEU A 38 17.48 29.96 2.88
N LYS A 39 18.05 29.01 2.12
CA LYS A 39 19.35 29.17 1.43
C LYS A 39 19.22 29.78 0.03
N GLY A 40 18.01 30.11 -0.42
CA GLY A 40 17.76 30.61 -1.77
C GLY A 40 17.92 29.54 -2.86
N ASP A 41 17.88 28.27 -2.48
CA ASP A 41 18.03 27.12 -3.37
C ASP A 41 16.69 26.37 -3.54
N LYS A 42 16.57 25.53 -4.57
CA LYS A 42 15.38 24.72 -4.83
C LYS A 42 15.62 23.27 -4.40
N PHE A 43 14.75 22.76 -3.53
CA PHE A 43 14.77 21.34 -3.17
C PHE A 43 14.33 20.47 -4.37
N ARG A 44 15.24 19.64 -4.89
CA ARG A 44 15.00 18.73 -6.01
C ARG A 44 15.31 17.29 -5.60
N VAL A 45 14.33 16.40 -5.73
CA VAL A 45 14.47 14.97 -5.41
C VAL A 45 14.21 14.15 -6.67
N LYS A 46 15.09 13.18 -6.96
CA LYS A 46 14.89 12.25 -8.07
C LYS A 46 13.80 11.25 -7.69
N ALA A 47 12.78 11.10 -8.55
CA ALA A 47 11.64 10.22 -8.28
C ALA A 47 11.98 8.71 -8.31
N GLY A 48 13.03 8.30 -9.03
CA GLY A 48 13.47 6.91 -9.08
C GLY A 48 12.36 5.94 -9.53
N SER A 49 12.28 4.77 -8.89
CA SER A 49 11.22 3.76 -9.12
C SER A 49 9.91 4.02 -8.35
N LEU A 50 9.80 5.16 -7.66
CA LEU A 50 8.66 5.45 -6.78
C LEU A 50 7.35 5.51 -7.55
N GLY A 51 7.32 6.23 -8.67
CA GLY A 51 6.12 6.41 -9.49
C GLY A 51 5.57 5.08 -10.00
N PHE A 52 6.45 4.22 -10.53
CA PHE A 52 6.07 2.88 -10.99
C PHE A 52 5.46 2.04 -9.86
N THR A 53 6.15 1.97 -8.72
CA THR A 53 5.72 1.19 -7.56
C THR A 53 4.35 1.65 -7.03
N VAL A 54 4.11 2.96 -6.97
CA VAL A 54 2.83 3.54 -6.53
C VAL A 54 1.68 3.17 -7.47
N ILE A 55 1.91 3.17 -8.78
CA ILE A 55 0.88 2.78 -9.77
C ILE A 55 0.53 1.30 -9.61
N VAL A 56 1.53 0.42 -9.55
CA VAL A 56 1.31 -1.03 -9.39
C VAL A 56 0.57 -1.31 -8.09
N TYR A 57 0.98 -0.67 -6.99
CA TYR A 57 0.28 -0.79 -5.70
C TYR A 57 -1.19 -0.34 -5.81
N SER A 58 -1.45 0.79 -6.46
CA SER A 58 -2.82 1.34 -6.59
C SER A 58 -3.74 0.42 -7.39
N VAL A 59 -3.25 -0.16 -8.48
CA VAL A 59 -4.01 -1.14 -9.27
C VAL A 59 -4.34 -2.39 -8.43
N ILE A 60 -3.34 -2.93 -7.73
CA ILE A 60 -3.54 -4.11 -6.88
C ILE A 60 -4.50 -3.80 -5.72
N ALA A 61 -4.43 -2.60 -5.14
CA ALA A 61 -5.35 -2.16 -4.09
C ALA A 61 -6.80 -2.07 -4.60
N ILE A 62 -7.03 -1.54 -5.81
CA ILE A 62 -8.37 -1.51 -6.43
C ILE A 62 -8.91 -2.94 -6.61
N VAL A 63 -8.09 -3.87 -7.09
CA VAL A 63 -8.47 -5.28 -7.23
C VAL A 63 -8.82 -5.89 -5.87
N ALA A 64 -8.00 -5.64 -4.84
CA ALA A 64 -8.27 -6.13 -3.49
C ALA A 64 -9.57 -5.57 -2.90
N LEU A 65 -9.83 -4.27 -3.10
CA LEU A 65 -11.08 -3.62 -2.69
C LEU A 65 -12.28 -4.19 -3.44
N ALA A 66 -12.17 -4.41 -4.76
CA ALA A 66 -13.22 -5.05 -5.55
C ALA A 66 -13.54 -6.46 -5.04
N ILE A 67 -12.54 -7.23 -4.60
CA ILE A 67 -12.75 -8.55 -3.97
C ILE A 67 -13.50 -8.39 -2.64
N LEU A 68 -13.14 -7.43 -1.77
CA LEU A 68 -13.86 -7.21 -0.51
C LEU A 68 -15.32 -6.79 -0.75
N VAL A 69 -15.54 -5.85 -1.67
CA VAL A 69 -16.89 -5.39 -2.05
C VAL A 69 -17.70 -6.54 -2.64
N GLY A 70 -17.10 -7.35 -3.52
CA GLY A 70 -17.74 -8.54 -4.06
C GLY A 70 -18.13 -9.55 -2.98
N ARG A 71 -17.26 -9.78 -1.98
CA ARG A 71 -17.57 -10.63 -0.82
C ARG A 71 -18.69 -10.07 0.06
N ARG A 72 -18.80 -8.74 0.17
CA ARG A 72 -19.91 -8.07 0.86
C ARG A 72 -21.23 -8.23 0.11
N MET A 73 -21.22 -8.08 -1.22
CA MET A 73 -22.43 -8.14 -2.05
C MET A 73 -22.96 -9.57 -2.23
N MET A 74 -22.14 -10.59 -2.05
CA MET A 74 -22.55 -11.99 -2.17
C MET A 74 -23.46 -12.41 -0.99
N PRO A 75 -24.73 -12.78 -1.23
CA PRO A 75 -25.70 -13.08 -0.16
C PRO A 75 -25.31 -14.25 0.75
N SER A 76 -24.53 -15.20 0.24
CA SER A 76 -24.05 -16.37 0.99
C SER A 76 -22.89 -16.08 1.95
N ILE A 77 -22.22 -14.92 1.84
CA ILE A 77 -21.12 -14.51 2.72
C ILE A 77 -21.52 -13.26 3.53
N GLY A 78 -21.98 -12.21 2.86
CA GLY A 78 -22.46 -10.96 3.48
C GLY A 78 -21.41 -10.23 4.34
N ALA A 79 -20.11 -10.52 4.16
CA ALA A 79 -19.05 -10.07 5.05
C ALA A 79 -17.77 -9.67 4.29
N GLU A 80 -17.13 -8.60 4.74
CA GLU A 80 -15.89 -8.08 4.15
C GLU A 80 -14.65 -8.80 4.72
N LEU A 81 -14.40 -8.63 6.02
CA LEU A 81 -13.19 -9.13 6.71
C LEU A 81 -13.46 -10.40 7.55
N GLY A 82 -14.72 -10.83 7.61
CA GLY A 82 -15.19 -11.99 8.37
C GLY A 82 -15.90 -13.04 7.51
N GLY A 83 -16.94 -13.64 8.07
CA GLY A 83 -17.75 -14.66 7.39
C GLY A 83 -17.23 -16.09 7.58
N PRO A 84 -17.71 -17.05 6.75
CA PRO A 84 -17.36 -18.46 6.86
C PRO A 84 -15.85 -18.70 6.86
N LYS A 85 -15.38 -19.65 7.69
CA LYS A 85 -13.93 -19.91 7.90
C LYS A 85 -13.17 -20.15 6.59
N VAL A 86 -13.75 -20.92 5.67
CA VAL A 86 -13.13 -21.23 4.38
C VAL A 86 -13.02 -19.97 3.51
N SER A 87 -14.09 -19.18 3.42
CA SER A 87 -14.11 -17.95 2.60
C SER A 87 -13.06 -16.93 3.05
N LYS A 88 -12.93 -16.68 4.36
CA LYS A 88 -11.94 -15.72 4.86
C LYS A 88 -10.50 -16.20 4.68
N ILE A 89 -10.23 -17.51 4.78
CA ILE A 89 -8.90 -18.07 4.54
C ILE A 89 -8.51 -17.93 3.08
N ILE A 90 -9.41 -18.30 2.15
CA ILE A 90 -9.17 -18.15 0.71
C ILE A 90 -8.90 -16.69 0.35
N CYS A 91 -9.72 -15.76 0.86
CA CYS A 91 -9.52 -14.33 0.60
C CYS A 91 -8.17 -13.83 1.16
N SER A 92 -7.77 -14.29 2.36
CA SER A 92 -6.48 -13.94 2.93
C SER A 92 -5.31 -14.44 2.10
N ILE A 93 -5.39 -15.68 1.58
CA ILE A 93 -4.35 -16.25 0.70
C ILE A 93 -4.24 -15.42 -0.59
N ILE A 94 -5.37 -15.07 -1.21
CA ILE A 94 -5.38 -14.23 -2.41
C ILE A 94 -4.70 -12.89 -2.14
N PHE A 95 -4.94 -12.25 -0.99
CA PHE A 95 -4.33 -10.96 -0.66
C PHE A 95 -2.83 -11.08 -0.42
N VAL A 96 -2.36 -12.16 0.19
CA VAL A 96 -0.93 -12.44 0.31
C VAL A 96 -0.30 -12.64 -1.09
N LEU A 97 -0.96 -13.37 -1.99
CA LEU A 97 -0.46 -13.56 -3.36
C LEU A 97 -0.40 -12.25 -4.15
N LEU A 98 -1.43 -11.40 -4.04
CA LEU A 98 -1.44 -10.07 -4.63
C LEU A 98 -0.31 -9.18 -4.08
N TRP A 99 -0.03 -9.27 -2.78
CA TRP A 99 1.10 -8.57 -2.16
C TRP A 99 2.46 -9.09 -2.66
N VAL A 100 2.64 -10.42 -2.76
CA VAL A 100 3.87 -11.00 -3.33
C VAL A 100 4.06 -10.54 -4.77
N LEU A 101 2.99 -10.53 -5.57
CA LEU A 101 3.02 -10.05 -6.95
C LEU A 101 3.49 -8.59 -7.02
N TYR A 102 2.93 -7.72 -6.19
CA TYR A 102 3.35 -6.32 -6.07
C TYR A 102 4.86 -6.22 -5.79
N VAL A 103 5.36 -6.93 -4.78
CA VAL A 103 6.76 -6.89 -4.37
C VAL A 103 7.67 -7.38 -5.49
N VAL A 104 7.33 -8.50 -6.13
CA VAL A 104 8.14 -9.09 -7.21
C VAL A 104 8.20 -8.15 -8.40
N VAL A 105 7.07 -7.62 -8.87
CA VAL A 105 7.02 -6.71 -10.03
C VAL A 105 7.82 -5.44 -9.74
N SER A 106 7.67 -4.86 -8.55
CA SER A 106 8.40 -3.65 -8.15
C SER A 106 9.91 -3.90 -8.02
N ALA A 107 10.31 -5.07 -7.50
CA ALA A 107 11.71 -5.46 -7.39
C ALA A 107 12.35 -5.71 -8.76
N LEU A 108 11.64 -6.36 -9.69
CA LEU A 108 12.12 -6.59 -11.05
C LEU A 108 12.34 -5.29 -11.82
N GLN A 109 11.46 -4.30 -11.63
CA GLN A 109 11.63 -2.97 -12.21
C GLN A 109 12.81 -2.22 -11.57
N THR A 110 12.95 -2.27 -10.25
CA THR A 110 14.06 -1.61 -9.55
C THR A 110 15.41 -2.22 -9.91
N LYS A 111 15.47 -3.53 -10.18
CA LYS A 111 16.68 -4.22 -10.68
C LYS A 111 16.96 -3.98 -12.17
N GLY A 112 16.09 -3.25 -12.87
CA GLY A 112 16.26 -2.95 -14.29
C GLY A 112 15.98 -4.12 -15.24
N ILE A 113 15.34 -5.19 -14.76
CA ILE A 113 14.90 -6.30 -15.62
C ILE A 113 13.67 -5.88 -16.43
N ILE A 114 12.77 -5.14 -15.79
CA ILE A 114 11.61 -4.53 -16.44
C ILE A 114 11.88 -3.03 -16.59
N GLN A 115 11.94 -2.54 -17.82
CA GLN A 115 12.19 -1.14 -18.11
C GLN A 115 10.87 -0.45 -18.48
N VAL A 116 10.28 0.25 -17.52
CA VAL A 116 9.10 1.10 -17.72
C VAL A 116 9.41 2.47 -17.17
N GLN A 117 9.34 3.47 -18.05
CA GLN A 117 9.60 4.86 -17.70
C GLN A 117 8.27 5.51 -17.30
N VAL A 118 8.16 5.90 -16.03
CA VAL A 118 6.97 6.58 -15.49
C VAL A 118 7.39 7.97 -15.04
N GLY A 119 7.09 8.97 -15.87
CA GLY A 119 7.50 10.36 -15.67
C GLY A 119 8.86 10.67 -16.31
N GLY A 120 8.91 11.77 -17.06
CA GLY A 120 10.10 12.27 -17.78
C GLY A 120 10.96 13.21 -16.94
#